data_AF-A0A7J5AM44-F1
#
_entry.id   AF-A0A7J5AM44-F1
#
_cell.length_a   1.000
_cell.length_b   1.000
_cell.length_c   1.000
_cell.angle_alpha   90.00
_cell.angle_beta   90.00
_cell.angle_gamma   90.00
#
_symmetry.space_group_name_H-M   'P 1'
#
loop_
_entity.id
_entity.type
_entity.pdbx_description
1 polymer ?
#
loop_
_entity_poly.entity_id
_entity_poly.type
_entity_poly.pdbx_seq_one_letter_code
_entity_poly.pdbx_strand_id
1 'polypeptide(L)'
;MENDIKTIPEEVNFIFCVKHFSKCFSSRKNKKNPLKELFSELLGQLMKDELIKNKTINGCFTYFVNTYLGNDEGKPKYAINKKTLISYHNKYANNILNKSGEPANELKDLMSQYIGYKNYEDFLNKNRNKKICILCITKYKKTFLLGFFSILPFFIYFSLNKSNESCIVWKGDHYEKSSCFNIKAINNNKYNINITLFKKIYATDTTTFFINGDPIVWYGKNKKREFEFFNHRGIHPETHKELKPITPTIIKQAKLYRP
;
A
#
# COMPACT_ATOMS: atom_id res chain seq x y z
N MET A 1 -43.45 17.19 -6.67
CA MET A 1 -43.09 17.39 -5.26
C MET A 1 -41.60 17.15 -5.11
N GLU A 2 -40.88 18.22 -5.41
CA GLU A 2 -39.74 18.76 -4.65
C GLU A 2 -39.49 18.07 -3.29
N ASN A 3 -38.35 17.37 -3.20
CA ASN A 3 -37.53 17.12 -2.00
C ASN A 3 -36.66 15.88 -2.22
N ASP A 4 -35.42 16.09 -2.66
CA ASP A 4 -34.21 15.38 -2.18
C ASP A 4 -32.95 15.75 -2.98
N ILE A 5 -32.74 17.06 -3.16
CA ILE A 5 -31.39 17.60 -3.35
C ILE A 5 -31.06 18.34 -2.05
N LYS A 6 -30.91 17.58 -0.95
CA LYS A 6 -30.23 18.11 0.23
C LYS A 6 -28.75 18.31 -0.12
N THR A 7 -28.47 19.54 -0.53
CA THR A 7 -27.27 20.31 -0.22
C THR A 7 -25.94 19.57 -0.39
N ILE A 8 -25.31 19.80 -1.56
CA ILE A 8 -23.86 19.85 -1.62
C ILE A 8 -23.46 20.95 -0.60
N PRO A 9 -22.65 20.64 0.43
CA PRO A 9 -22.36 21.61 1.48
C PRO A 9 -21.76 22.87 0.85
N GLU A 10 -22.29 24.04 1.23
CA GLU A 10 -21.86 25.34 0.72
C GLU A 10 -20.36 25.63 1.00
N GLU A 11 -19.69 24.81 1.80
CA GLU A 11 -18.26 24.90 2.06
C GLU A 11 -17.42 23.78 1.42
N VAL A 12 -17.54 23.55 0.11
CA VAL A 12 -16.49 22.83 -0.63
C VAL A 12 -15.26 23.75 -0.76
N ASN A 13 -14.51 23.90 0.34
CA ASN A 13 -13.28 24.66 0.45
C ASN A 13 -12.03 23.79 0.22
N PHE A 14 -10.85 24.41 0.20
CA PHE A 14 -9.61 23.69 -0.11
C PHE A 14 -9.28 22.59 0.91
N ILE A 15 -9.48 22.87 2.21
CA ILE A 15 -9.23 21.91 3.30
C ILE A 15 -10.16 20.69 3.19
N PHE A 16 -11.44 20.95 2.92
CA PHE A 16 -12.43 19.91 2.66
C PHE A 16 -11.99 19.02 1.48
N CYS A 17 -11.54 19.64 0.39
CA CYS A 17 -11.06 18.92 -0.79
C CYS A 17 -9.79 18.11 -0.53
N VAL A 18 -8.82 18.61 0.25
CA VAL A 18 -7.61 17.86 0.63
C VAL A 18 -7.97 16.63 1.47
N LYS A 19 -8.85 16.77 2.47
CA LYS A 19 -9.32 15.64 3.29
C LYS A 19 -10.03 14.58 2.45
N HIS A 20 -10.85 15.01 1.49
CA HIS A 20 -11.63 14.13 0.65
C HIS A 20 -10.80 13.52 -0.50
N PHE A 21 -9.67 14.12 -0.88
CA PHE A 21 -8.85 13.69 -2.02
C PHE A 21 -8.28 12.28 -1.84
N SER A 22 -7.96 11.87 -0.61
CA SER A 22 -7.51 10.49 -0.30
C SER A 22 -8.52 9.41 -0.73
N LYS A 23 -9.81 9.76 -0.79
CA LYS A 23 -10.91 8.88 -1.20
C LYS A 23 -11.19 8.94 -2.71
N CYS A 24 -10.40 9.72 -3.45
CA CYS A 24 -10.64 10.09 -4.85
C CYS A 24 -9.61 9.48 -5.81
N PHE A 25 -9.29 8.19 -5.70
CA PHE A 25 -8.56 7.52 -6.76
C PHE A 25 -9.55 6.91 -7.75
N SER A 26 -9.42 7.32 -9.02
CA SER A 26 -10.20 6.91 -10.20
C SER A 26 -11.66 7.37 -10.28
N SER A 27 -11.92 8.42 -11.07
CA SER A 27 -13.15 8.51 -11.90
C SER A 27 -13.20 9.75 -12.80
N ARG A 28 -13.70 9.54 -14.02
CA ARG A 28 -14.06 10.58 -15.00
C ARG A 28 -15.52 11.04 -14.80
N LYS A 29 -15.76 12.29 -15.22
CA LYS A 29 -17.00 13.09 -15.17
C LYS A 29 -18.30 12.35 -15.53
N ASN A 30 -19.39 12.62 -14.79
CA ASN A 30 -20.65 13.10 -15.41
C ASN A 30 -21.70 13.62 -14.41
N LYS A 31 -22.40 14.69 -14.81
CA LYS A 31 -23.52 15.34 -14.12
C LYS A 31 -24.83 14.67 -14.57
N LYS A 32 -25.12 13.44 -14.11
CA LYS A 32 -26.34 12.70 -14.52
C LYS A 32 -27.17 12.23 -13.32
N ASN A 33 -28.46 12.06 -13.59
CA ASN A 33 -29.49 11.47 -12.75
C ASN A 33 -29.00 10.10 -12.23
N PRO A 34 -29.05 9.79 -10.92
CA PRO A 34 -28.56 8.52 -10.39
C PRO A 34 -29.19 7.28 -11.04
N LEU A 35 -30.47 7.34 -11.41
CA LEU A 35 -31.14 6.26 -12.12
C LEU A 35 -30.57 6.06 -13.53
N LYS A 36 -30.20 7.15 -14.20
CA LYS A 36 -29.52 7.08 -15.50
C LYS A 36 -28.20 6.32 -15.40
N GLU A 37 -27.41 6.64 -14.38
CA GLU A 37 -26.12 5.97 -14.12
C GLU A 37 -26.34 4.49 -13.76
N LEU A 38 -27.32 4.19 -12.91
CA LEU A 38 -27.66 2.81 -12.52
C LEU A 38 -28.03 1.95 -13.74
N PHE A 39 -28.96 2.42 -14.59
CA PHE A 39 -29.37 1.66 -15.78
C PHE A 39 -28.26 1.54 -16.82
N SER A 40 -27.42 2.58 -16.97
CA SER A 40 -26.29 2.54 -17.92
C SER A 40 -25.20 1.58 -17.46
N GLU A 41 -24.86 1.59 -16.16
CA GLU A 41 -23.88 0.67 -15.58
C GLU A 41 -24.38 -0.77 -15.59
N LEU A 42 -25.66 -1.00 -15.26
CA LEU A 42 -26.28 -2.32 -15.36
C LEU A 42 -26.15 -2.91 -16.76
N LEU A 43 -26.60 -2.16 -17.77
CA LEU A 43 -26.52 -2.64 -19.15
C LEU A 43 -25.07 -2.85 -19.58
N GLY A 44 -24.16 -1.96 -19.20
CA GLY A 44 -22.74 -2.08 -19.50
C GLY A 44 -22.09 -3.31 -18.88
N GLN A 45 -22.49 -3.72 -17.67
CA GLN A 45 -22.00 -4.96 -17.05
C GLN A 45 -22.62 -6.20 -17.69
N LEU A 46 -23.94 -6.21 -17.91
CA LEU A 46 -24.62 -7.31 -18.62
C LEU A 46 -24.00 -7.56 -20.01
N MET A 47 -23.71 -6.49 -20.75
CA MET A 47 -23.07 -6.63 -22.07
C MET A 47 -21.67 -7.27 -21.98
N LYS A 48 -20.97 -7.16 -20.86
CA LYS A 48 -19.65 -7.77 -20.64
C LYS A 48 -19.71 -9.19 -20.06
N ASP A 49 -20.81 -9.57 -19.42
CA ASP A 49 -20.98 -10.87 -18.77
C ASP A 49 -20.92 -12.02 -19.79
N GLU A 50 -19.89 -12.87 -19.69
CA GLU A 50 -19.63 -13.98 -20.62
C GLU A 50 -20.76 -15.01 -20.68
N LEU A 51 -21.57 -15.12 -19.63
CA LEU A 51 -22.73 -16.03 -19.58
C LEU A 51 -23.85 -15.60 -20.52
N ILE A 52 -23.89 -14.33 -20.91
CA ILE A 52 -24.93 -13.76 -21.76
C ILE A 52 -24.53 -13.88 -23.23
N LYS A 53 -25.10 -14.88 -23.93
CA LYS A 53 -24.84 -15.10 -25.37
C LYS A 53 -25.43 -13.99 -26.26
N ASN A 54 -26.65 -13.54 -25.95
CA ASN A 54 -27.33 -12.50 -26.73
C ASN A 54 -27.05 -11.10 -26.14
N LYS A 55 -26.12 -10.37 -26.75
CA LYS A 55 -25.66 -9.04 -26.30
C LYS A 55 -26.59 -7.87 -26.67
N THR A 56 -27.81 -8.13 -27.15
CA THR A 56 -28.82 -7.08 -27.33
C THR A 56 -29.38 -6.64 -25.97
N ILE A 57 -29.96 -5.43 -25.90
CA ILE A 57 -30.65 -4.93 -24.69
C ILE A 57 -31.70 -5.94 -24.22
N ASN A 58 -32.46 -6.52 -25.17
CA ASN A 58 -33.47 -7.53 -24.88
C ASN A 58 -32.85 -8.81 -24.31
N GLY A 59 -31.75 -9.29 -24.88
CA GLY A 59 -31.04 -10.47 -24.39
C GLY A 59 -30.50 -10.26 -22.97
N CYS A 60 -29.82 -9.15 -22.74
CA CYS A 60 -29.28 -8.76 -21.44
C CYS A 60 -30.37 -8.68 -20.36
N PHE A 61 -31.49 -7.99 -20.63
CA PHE A 61 -32.57 -7.87 -19.65
C PHE A 61 -33.39 -9.15 -19.50
N THR A 62 -33.47 -10.00 -20.52
CA THR A 62 -34.05 -11.34 -20.38
C THR A 62 -33.22 -12.18 -19.43
N TYR A 63 -31.89 -12.18 -19.59
CA TYR A 63 -30.99 -12.88 -18.66
C TYR A 63 -31.09 -12.34 -17.23
N PHE A 64 -31.05 -11.01 -17.07
CA PHE A 64 -31.16 -10.40 -15.74
C PHE A 64 -32.46 -10.81 -15.03
N VAL A 65 -33.60 -10.76 -15.73
CA VAL A 65 -34.89 -11.12 -15.15
C VAL A 65 -35.00 -12.63 -14.90
N ASN A 66 -34.70 -13.45 -15.90
CA ASN A 66 -35.00 -14.88 -15.80
C ASN A 66 -33.95 -15.61 -14.97
N THR A 67 -32.67 -15.27 -15.15
CA THR A 67 -31.56 -15.97 -14.53
C THR A 67 -31.17 -15.33 -13.19
N TYR A 68 -30.89 -14.02 -13.18
CA TYR A 68 -30.38 -13.37 -11.97
C TYR A 68 -31.48 -13.12 -10.93
N LEU A 69 -32.64 -12.62 -11.34
CA LEU A 69 -33.79 -12.48 -10.45
C LEU A 69 -34.49 -13.83 -10.20
N GLY A 70 -34.24 -14.84 -11.04
CA GLY A 70 -34.88 -16.15 -10.91
C GLY A 70 -36.36 -16.13 -11.29
N ASN A 71 -36.74 -15.31 -12.30
CA ASN A 71 -38.07 -15.32 -12.89
C ASN A 71 -38.10 -16.23 -14.12
N ASP A 72 -38.07 -17.54 -13.90
CA ASP A 72 -38.28 -18.50 -14.97
C ASP A 72 -39.73 -18.46 -15.50
N GLU A 73 -39.93 -19.05 -16.67
CA GLU A 73 -41.26 -19.13 -17.29
C GLU A 73 -42.17 -20.02 -16.43
N GLY A 74 -42.93 -19.39 -15.53
CA GLY A 74 -43.96 -20.04 -14.72
C GLY A 74 -43.84 -19.85 -13.20
N LYS A 75 -42.70 -19.38 -12.66
CA LYS A 75 -42.51 -19.18 -11.20
C LYS A 75 -41.70 -17.90 -10.88
N PRO A 76 -42.29 -16.70 -11.08
CA PRO A 76 -41.58 -15.46 -10.80
C PRO A 76 -41.29 -15.29 -9.30
N LYS A 77 -40.00 -15.25 -8.94
CA LYS A 77 -39.56 -14.86 -7.59
C LYS A 77 -39.81 -13.37 -7.31
N TYR A 78 -39.71 -12.53 -8.34
CA TYR A 78 -39.97 -11.09 -8.29
C TYR A 78 -40.97 -10.68 -9.38
N ALA A 79 -41.87 -9.74 -9.12
CA ALA A 79 -42.89 -9.30 -10.07
C ALA A 79 -42.36 -8.31 -11.15
N ILE A 80 -41.22 -8.62 -11.77
CA ILE A 80 -40.52 -7.72 -12.70
C ILE A 80 -40.31 -8.40 -14.05
N ASN A 81 -40.82 -7.77 -15.12
CA ASN A 81 -40.70 -8.25 -16.49
C ASN A 81 -39.57 -7.51 -17.24
N LYS A 82 -38.91 -8.17 -18.19
CA LYS A 82 -37.96 -7.55 -19.13
C LYS A 82 -38.53 -6.30 -19.82
N LYS A 83 -39.82 -6.30 -20.20
CA LYS A 83 -40.47 -5.12 -20.81
C LYS A 83 -40.43 -3.90 -19.88
N THR A 84 -40.60 -4.12 -18.58
CA THR A 84 -40.51 -3.08 -17.56
C THR A 84 -39.09 -2.50 -17.50
N LEU A 85 -38.05 -3.34 -17.51
CA LEU A 85 -36.66 -2.90 -17.55
C LEU A 85 -36.31 -2.12 -18.82
N ILE A 86 -36.78 -2.57 -19.99
CA ILE A 86 -36.62 -1.84 -21.26
C ILE A 86 -37.25 -0.45 -21.15
N SER A 87 -38.45 -0.37 -20.59
CA SER A 87 -39.17 0.90 -20.43
C SER A 87 -38.45 1.87 -19.49
N TYR A 88 -37.93 1.38 -18.36
CA TYR A 88 -37.12 2.18 -17.45
C TYR A 88 -35.78 2.59 -18.08
N HIS A 89 -35.09 1.68 -18.76
CA HIS A 89 -33.85 1.99 -19.46
C HIS A 89 -34.08 3.09 -20.51
N ASN A 90 -35.12 2.98 -21.31
CA ASN A 90 -35.48 4.01 -22.29
C ASN A 90 -35.77 5.35 -21.61
N LYS A 91 -36.51 5.35 -20.49
CA LYS A 91 -36.82 6.57 -19.72
C LYS A 91 -35.56 7.24 -19.16
N TYR A 92 -34.72 6.50 -18.45
CA TYR A 92 -33.63 7.07 -17.67
C TYR A 92 -32.29 7.12 -18.40
N ALA A 93 -31.92 6.05 -19.12
CA ALA A 93 -30.65 6.00 -19.86
C ALA A 93 -30.74 6.79 -21.17
N ASN A 94 -31.79 6.53 -21.96
CA ASN A 94 -31.97 7.12 -23.29
C ASN A 94 -32.76 8.44 -23.29
N ASN A 95 -33.31 8.86 -22.13
CA ASN A 95 -34.16 10.05 -22.00
C ASN A 95 -35.43 10.02 -22.89
N ILE A 96 -35.99 8.85 -23.16
CA ILE A 96 -37.22 8.68 -23.96
C ILE A 96 -38.43 8.76 -23.02
N LEU A 97 -39.29 9.76 -23.22
CA LEU A 97 -40.51 9.93 -22.43
C LEU A 97 -41.45 8.73 -22.56
N ASN A 98 -41.96 8.24 -21.44
CA ASN A 98 -42.98 7.18 -21.38
C ASN A 98 -43.76 7.25 -20.06
N LYS A 99 -44.79 6.40 -19.93
CA LYS A 99 -45.70 6.36 -18.78
C LYS A 99 -45.16 5.60 -17.56
N SER A 100 -43.93 5.09 -17.59
CA SER A 100 -43.40 4.30 -16.48
C SER A 100 -43.19 5.20 -15.27
N GLY A 101 -43.48 4.69 -14.07
CA GLY A 101 -43.16 5.36 -12.81
C GLY A 101 -41.66 5.38 -12.50
N GLU A 102 -41.32 5.46 -11.22
CA GLU A 102 -39.97 5.16 -10.73
C GLU A 102 -39.84 3.66 -10.41
N PRO A 103 -38.67 3.03 -10.59
CA PRO A 103 -38.41 1.69 -10.07
C PRO A 103 -38.57 1.61 -8.55
N ALA A 104 -39.16 0.52 -8.05
CA ALA A 104 -39.20 0.23 -6.63
C ALA A 104 -37.79 0.13 -6.03
N ASN A 105 -37.66 0.44 -4.73
CA ASN A 105 -36.38 0.40 -4.02
C ASN A 105 -35.71 -0.98 -4.10
N GLU A 106 -36.49 -2.05 -3.96
CA GLU A 106 -36.00 -3.43 -4.11
C GLU A 106 -35.36 -3.68 -5.47
N LEU A 107 -35.99 -3.22 -6.56
CA LEU A 107 -35.40 -3.34 -7.90
C LEU A 107 -34.10 -2.54 -8.00
N LYS A 108 -34.05 -1.34 -7.43
CA LYS A 108 -32.82 -0.52 -7.42
C LYS A 108 -31.70 -1.24 -6.66
N ASP A 109 -32.01 -1.87 -5.53
CA ASP A 109 -31.06 -2.65 -4.74
C ASP A 109 -30.55 -3.88 -5.51
N LEU A 110 -31.44 -4.64 -6.14
CA LEU A 110 -31.08 -5.82 -6.94
C LEU A 110 -30.19 -5.47 -8.13
N MET A 111 -30.49 -4.36 -8.81
CA MET A 111 -29.65 -3.84 -9.88
C MET A 111 -28.27 -3.44 -9.36
N SER A 112 -28.21 -2.70 -8.25
CA SER A 112 -26.96 -2.30 -7.60
C SER A 112 -26.11 -3.49 -7.16
N GLN A 113 -26.74 -4.56 -6.65
CA GLN A 113 -26.07 -5.80 -6.29
C GLN A 113 -25.45 -6.49 -7.50
N TYR A 114 -26.19 -6.58 -8.62
CA TYR A 114 -25.64 -7.15 -9.85
C TYR A 114 -24.41 -6.38 -10.33
N ILE A 115 -24.42 -5.05 -10.21
CA ILE A 115 -23.26 -4.23 -10.60
C ILE A 115 -22.14 -4.16 -9.54
N GLY A 116 -22.23 -4.95 -8.47
CA GLY A 116 -21.17 -5.13 -7.47
C GLY A 116 -21.21 -4.16 -6.28
N TYR A 117 -22.35 -3.54 -6.01
CA TYR A 117 -22.57 -2.69 -4.82
C TYR A 117 -23.44 -3.42 -3.79
N LYS A 118 -23.41 -2.98 -2.52
CA LYS A 118 -24.21 -3.64 -1.48
C LYS A 118 -25.73 -3.47 -1.70
N ASN A 119 -26.15 -2.27 -2.07
CA ASN A 119 -27.52 -1.85 -2.32
C ASN A 119 -27.51 -0.51 -3.06
N TYR A 120 -28.69 0.07 -3.32
CA TYR A 120 -28.82 1.33 -4.04
C TYR A 120 -28.21 2.52 -3.28
N GLU A 121 -28.31 2.52 -1.96
CA GLU A 121 -27.73 3.58 -1.13
C GLU A 121 -26.19 3.58 -1.20
N ASP A 122 -25.55 2.42 -1.19
CA ASP A 122 -24.10 2.27 -1.41
C ASP A 122 -23.69 2.79 -2.81
N PHE A 123 -24.49 2.47 -3.83
CA PHE A 123 -24.32 3.01 -5.18
C PHE A 123 -24.43 4.56 -5.22
N LEU A 124 -25.41 5.14 -4.54
CA LEU A 124 -25.56 6.60 -4.43
C LEU A 124 -24.37 7.25 -3.73
N ASN A 125 -23.91 6.66 -2.63
CA ASN A 125 -22.80 7.19 -1.84
C ASN A 125 -21.49 7.20 -2.63
N LYS A 126 -21.20 6.13 -3.39
CA LYS A 126 -20.03 6.09 -4.27
C LYS A 126 -20.13 7.12 -5.40
N ASN A 127 -21.30 7.32 -5.99
CA ASN A 127 -21.51 8.35 -7.01
C ASN A 127 -21.47 9.78 -6.45
N ARG A 128 -21.92 10.00 -5.20
CA ARG A 128 -21.77 11.27 -4.47
C ARG A 128 -20.30 11.57 -4.22
N ASN A 129 -19.54 10.59 -3.73
CA ASN A 129 -18.10 10.73 -3.53
C ASN A 129 -17.38 11.05 -4.85
N LYS A 130 -17.71 10.35 -5.93
CA LYS A 130 -17.23 10.64 -7.30
C LYS A 130 -17.53 12.08 -7.73
N LYS A 131 -18.76 12.57 -7.51
CA LYS A 131 -19.14 13.98 -7.80
C LYS A 131 -18.32 14.98 -6.98
N ILE A 132 -18.15 14.75 -5.68
CA ILE A 132 -17.33 15.60 -4.79
C ILE A 132 -15.87 15.61 -5.24
N CYS A 133 -15.32 14.45 -5.60
CA CYS A 133 -13.96 14.33 -6.11
C CYS A 133 -13.75 15.15 -7.39
N ILE A 134 -14.65 15.02 -8.36
CA ILE A 134 -14.60 15.80 -9.61
C ILE A 134 -14.69 17.29 -9.31
N LEU A 135 -15.58 17.70 -8.41
CA LEU A 135 -15.72 19.11 -8.02
C LEU A 135 -14.42 19.65 -7.42
N CYS A 136 -13.80 18.91 -6.49
CA CYS A 136 -12.53 19.28 -5.88
C CYS A 136 -11.38 19.37 -6.89
N ILE A 137 -11.25 18.38 -7.77
CA ILE A 137 -10.21 18.38 -8.82
C ILE A 137 -10.42 19.54 -9.78
N THR A 138 -11.66 19.78 -10.24
CA THR A 138 -11.94 20.84 -11.21
C THR A 138 -11.75 22.24 -10.62
N LYS A 139 -12.14 22.46 -9.36
CA LYS A 139 -12.00 23.74 -8.66
C LYS A 139 -10.53 24.07 -8.33
N TYR A 140 -9.75 23.08 -7.90
CA TYR A 140 -8.38 23.28 -7.41
C TYR A 140 -7.28 22.70 -8.32
N LYS A 141 -7.59 22.42 -9.59
CA LYS A 141 -6.67 21.79 -10.55
C LYS A 141 -5.30 22.47 -10.61
N LYS A 142 -5.27 23.81 -10.61
CA LYS A 142 -4.01 24.60 -10.67
C LYS A 142 -3.22 24.49 -9.36
N THR A 143 -3.88 24.60 -8.22
CA THR A 143 -3.25 24.49 -6.88
C THR A 143 -2.70 23.09 -6.64
N PHE A 144 -3.38 22.05 -7.12
CA PHE A 144 -2.91 20.66 -6.99
C PHE A 144 -1.65 20.39 -7.85
N LEU A 145 -1.57 20.98 -9.05
CA LEU A 145 -0.38 20.90 -9.91
C LEU A 145 0.83 21.61 -9.30
N LEU A 146 0.64 22.80 -8.72
CA LEU A 146 1.70 23.54 -8.02
C LEU A 146 2.14 22.84 -6.72
N GLY A 147 1.20 22.28 -5.96
CA GLY A 147 1.49 21.56 -4.72
C GLY A 147 2.34 20.31 -4.94
N PHE A 148 2.08 19.53 -5.99
CA PHE A 148 2.87 18.34 -6.30
C PHE A 148 4.32 18.70 -6.72
N PHE A 149 4.49 19.80 -7.45
CA PHE A 149 5.82 20.29 -7.85
C PHE A 149 6.65 20.85 -6.69
N SER A 150 6.04 21.35 -5.62
CA SER A 150 6.77 21.82 -4.42
C SER A 150 6.98 20.74 -3.36
N ILE A 151 6.09 19.76 -3.23
CA ILE A 151 6.17 18.74 -2.17
C ILE A 151 7.09 17.58 -2.58
N LEU A 152 7.11 17.21 -3.87
CA LEU A 152 7.91 16.09 -4.37
C LEU A 152 9.43 16.31 -4.23
N PRO A 153 10.01 17.49 -4.55
CA PRO A 153 11.43 17.76 -4.35
C PRO A 153 11.81 17.76 -2.87
N PHE A 154 10.93 18.25 -1.99
CA PHE A 154 11.14 18.25 -0.56
C PHE A 154 11.13 16.83 0.03
N PHE A 155 10.19 15.98 -0.39
CA PHE A 155 10.15 14.57 0.00
C PHE A 155 11.34 13.77 -0.53
N ILE A 156 11.77 14.02 -1.77
CA ILE A 156 12.97 13.39 -2.35
C ILE A 156 14.22 13.85 -1.58
N TYR A 157 14.37 15.15 -1.34
CA TYR A 157 15.47 15.71 -0.54
C TYR A 157 15.51 15.10 0.86
N PHE A 158 14.36 15.04 1.56
CA PHE A 158 14.26 14.43 2.88
C PHE A 158 14.54 12.92 2.86
N SER A 159 14.10 12.20 1.83
CA SER A 159 14.32 10.75 1.69
C SER A 159 15.78 10.42 1.37
N LEU A 160 16.45 11.22 0.55
CA LEU A 160 17.88 11.06 0.27
C LEU A 160 18.74 11.41 1.49
N ASN A 161 18.30 12.35 2.31
CA ASN A 161 18.99 12.73 3.55
C ASN A 161 18.67 11.82 4.75
N LYS A 162 17.80 10.81 4.59
CA LYS A 162 17.50 9.82 5.64
C LYS A 162 18.49 8.66 5.59
N SER A 163 19.78 8.96 5.68
CA SER A 163 20.83 7.97 5.90
C SER A 163 20.90 7.60 7.39
N ASN A 164 19.87 6.89 7.88
CA ASN A 164 19.95 6.16 9.14
C ASN A 164 20.75 4.87 8.91
N GLU A 165 22.01 5.00 8.47
CA GLU A 165 22.86 3.86 8.14
C GLU A 165 23.35 3.19 9.42
N SER A 166 22.54 2.23 9.89
CA SER A 166 22.88 1.30 10.96
C SER A 166 23.83 0.19 10.49
N CYS A 167 24.07 0.06 9.19
CA CYS A 167 24.96 -0.96 8.66
C CYS A 167 26.43 -0.52 8.69
N ILE A 168 27.30 -1.49 8.93
CA ILE A 168 28.74 -1.28 9.09
C ILE A 168 29.50 -2.28 8.23
N VAL A 169 30.63 -1.85 7.66
CA VAL A 169 31.47 -2.69 6.78
C VAL A 169 32.89 -2.73 7.31
N TRP A 170 33.52 -3.90 7.25
CA TRP A 170 34.89 -4.09 7.72
C TRP A 170 35.90 -3.51 6.71
N LYS A 171 36.85 -2.72 7.22
CA LYS A 171 37.84 -1.97 6.46
C LYS A 171 39.23 -2.17 7.07
N GLY A 172 39.91 -3.24 6.66
CA GLY A 172 41.26 -3.56 7.12
C GLY A 172 41.31 -4.02 8.58
N ASP A 173 41.22 -3.07 9.50
CA ASP A 173 41.36 -3.24 10.94
C ASP A 173 40.17 -2.70 11.77
N HIS A 174 39.17 -2.06 11.16
CA HIS A 174 38.01 -1.52 11.89
C HIS A 174 36.73 -1.57 11.06
N TYR A 175 35.60 -1.22 11.71
CA TYR A 175 34.32 -1.06 11.04
C TYR A 175 34.06 0.42 10.70
N GLU A 176 33.51 0.67 9.52
CA GLU A 176 33.02 1.99 9.09
C GLU A 176 31.51 1.92 8.83
N LYS A 177 30.80 3.05 9.00
CA LYS A 177 29.39 3.14 8.59
C LYS A 177 29.29 2.95 7.08
N SER A 178 28.25 2.25 6.64
CA SER A 178 28.01 2.00 5.24
C SER A 178 26.55 1.72 4.93
N SER A 179 26.20 1.85 3.66
CA SER A 179 24.92 1.43 3.15
C SER A 179 24.67 -0.06 3.38
N CYS A 180 23.47 -0.41 3.85
CA CYS A 180 23.04 -1.80 4.01
C CYS A 180 22.94 -2.57 2.68
N PHE A 181 22.99 -1.90 1.53
CA PHE A 181 23.04 -2.54 0.22
C PHE A 181 24.42 -3.08 -0.15
N ASN A 182 25.45 -2.73 0.62
CA ASN A 182 26.78 -3.29 0.42
C ASN A 182 26.77 -4.77 0.80
N ILE A 183 27.19 -5.63 -0.12
CA ILE A 183 27.25 -7.10 0.05
C ILE A 183 28.12 -7.56 1.23
N LYS A 184 29.04 -6.71 1.72
CA LYS A 184 29.91 -6.99 2.88
C LYS A 184 29.46 -6.28 4.16
N ALA A 185 28.37 -5.52 4.12
CA ALA A 185 27.89 -4.81 5.29
C ALA A 185 27.06 -5.72 6.22
N ILE A 186 27.14 -5.43 7.52
CA ILE A 186 26.35 -6.09 8.55
C ILE A 186 25.51 -5.05 9.30
N ASN A 187 24.33 -5.44 9.79
CA ASN A 187 23.45 -4.54 10.52
C ASN A 187 23.91 -4.38 11.99
N ASN A 188 24.40 -3.19 12.36
CA ASN A 188 24.90 -2.92 13.70
C ASN A 188 23.79 -2.80 14.76
N ASN A 189 22.53 -2.54 14.39
CA ASN A 189 21.42 -2.54 15.37
C ASN A 189 21.21 -3.91 16.02
N LYS A 190 21.73 -4.99 15.40
CA LYS A 190 21.70 -6.34 15.95
C LYS A 190 22.85 -6.61 16.94
N TYR A 191 24.01 -6.02 16.69
CA TYR A 191 25.26 -6.37 17.40
C TYR A 191 25.74 -5.29 18.37
N ASN A 192 25.26 -4.05 18.21
CA ASN A 192 25.58 -2.89 19.03
C ASN A 192 27.09 -2.68 19.23
N ILE A 193 27.88 -2.92 18.17
CA ILE A 193 29.33 -2.74 18.18
C ILE A 193 29.63 -1.24 18.17
N ASN A 194 30.45 -0.78 19.11
CA ASN A 194 30.98 0.57 19.07
C ASN A 194 32.13 0.66 18.06
N ILE A 195 31.79 0.97 16.80
CA ILE A 195 32.74 0.99 15.68
C ILE A 195 33.88 2.02 15.83
N THR A 196 33.71 3.05 16.66
CA THR A 196 34.78 4.04 16.92
C THR A 196 35.92 3.46 17.76
N LEU A 197 35.58 2.52 18.65
CA LEU A 197 36.52 1.90 19.58
C LEU A 197 36.99 0.54 19.11
N PHE A 198 36.10 -0.23 18.45
CA PHE A 198 36.37 -1.59 18.01
C PHE A 198 37.38 -1.65 16.86
N LYS A 199 38.56 -2.19 17.15
CA LYS A 199 39.66 -2.37 16.20
C LYS A 199 40.31 -3.74 16.37
N LYS A 200 40.77 -4.29 15.26
CA LYS A 200 41.73 -5.39 15.24
C LYS A 200 43.08 -4.86 15.68
N ILE A 201 43.77 -5.63 16.52
CA ILE A 201 45.09 -5.29 17.04
C ILE A 201 46.09 -6.39 16.68
N TYR A 202 47.35 -6.01 16.60
CA TYR A 202 48.45 -6.95 16.54
C TYR A 202 48.93 -7.21 17.96
N ALA A 203 48.78 -8.45 18.43
CA ALA A 203 49.19 -8.84 19.77
C ALA A 203 50.59 -9.47 19.74
N THR A 204 51.41 -9.11 20.73
CA THR A 204 52.78 -9.58 20.96
C THR A 204 52.95 -10.07 22.40
N ASP A 205 54.11 -10.63 22.73
CA ASP A 205 54.50 -10.99 24.09
C ASP A 205 54.58 -9.81 25.07
N THR A 206 54.70 -8.58 24.56
CA THR A 206 54.67 -7.34 25.33
C THR A 206 53.28 -6.73 25.49
N THR A 207 52.24 -7.32 24.89
CA THR A 207 50.88 -6.79 24.96
C THR A 207 50.27 -7.01 26.35
N THR A 208 49.69 -5.97 26.94
CA THR A 208 48.90 -6.09 28.17
C THR A 208 47.55 -6.73 27.85
N PHE A 209 47.33 -7.96 28.33
CA PHE A 209 46.09 -8.70 28.09
C PHE A 209 45.03 -8.53 29.19
N PHE A 210 45.46 -8.20 30.41
CA PHE A 210 44.60 -8.10 31.59
C PHE A 210 44.92 -6.85 32.41
N ILE A 211 43.88 -6.22 32.95
CA ILE A 211 43.98 -5.16 33.98
C ILE A 211 43.12 -5.60 35.16
N ASN A 212 43.71 -5.66 36.37
CA ASN A 212 43.02 -6.12 37.58
C ASN A 212 42.36 -7.52 37.46
N GLY A 213 42.91 -8.39 36.62
CA GLY A 213 42.37 -9.73 36.35
C GLY A 213 41.33 -9.77 35.22
N ASP A 214 40.81 -8.62 34.78
CA ASP A 214 39.83 -8.55 33.70
C ASP A 214 40.50 -8.48 32.32
N PRO A 215 40.00 -9.24 31.33
CA PRO A 215 40.54 -9.25 29.98
C PRO A 215 40.21 -7.94 29.25
N ILE A 216 41.24 -7.30 28.71
CA ILE A 216 41.12 -6.09 27.86
C ILE A 216 41.39 -6.36 26.38
N VAL A 217 41.56 -7.64 26.02
CA VAL A 217 41.72 -8.12 24.66
C VAL A 217 40.70 -9.22 24.40
N TRP A 218 40.14 -9.22 23.20
CA TRP A 218 39.21 -10.22 22.71
C TRP A 218 39.84 -10.95 21.52
N TYR A 219 39.45 -12.20 21.32
CA TYR A 219 39.98 -13.02 20.24
C TYR A 219 38.88 -13.74 19.46
N GLY A 220 39.19 -14.04 18.20
CA GLY A 220 38.41 -14.92 17.36
C GLY A 220 39.34 -15.71 16.44
N LYS A 221 38.78 -16.74 15.78
CA LYS A 221 39.51 -17.48 14.74
C LYS A 221 38.98 -17.09 13.38
N ASN A 222 39.89 -16.80 12.45
CA ASN A 222 39.56 -16.59 11.05
C ASN A 222 39.19 -17.93 10.37
N LYS A 223 38.81 -17.91 9.09
CA LYS A 223 38.46 -19.15 8.36
C LYS A 223 39.62 -20.14 8.25
N LYS A 224 40.87 -19.66 8.31
CA LYS A 224 42.09 -20.49 8.34
C LYS A 224 42.43 -21.04 9.74
N ARG A 225 41.58 -20.79 10.74
CA ARG A 225 41.74 -21.19 12.14
C ARG A 225 42.89 -20.50 12.87
N GLU A 226 43.42 -19.42 12.32
CA GLU A 226 44.44 -18.56 12.95
C GLU A 226 43.77 -17.61 13.93
N PHE A 227 44.48 -17.24 15.00
CA PHE A 227 43.98 -16.31 16.00
C PHE A 227 44.08 -14.87 15.51
N GLU A 228 43.00 -14.11 15.66
CA GLU A 228 42.96 -12.68 15.47
C GLU A 228 42.50 -12.00 16.77
N PHE A 229 43.09 -10.85 17.09
CA PHE A 229 42.89 -10.15 18.34
C PHE A 229 42.26 -8.77 18.12
N PHE A 230 41.46 -8.35 19.08
CA PHE A 230 40.66 -7.14 19.03
C PHE A 230 40.69 -6.44 20.38
N ASN A 231 40.59 -5.12 20.37
CA ASN A 231 40.65 -4.30 21.59
C ASN A 231 39.30 -4.13 22.30
N HIS A 232 38.21 -4.66 21.75
CA HIS A 232 36.86 -4.58 22.33
C HIS A 232 36.05 -5.85 22.00
N ARG A 233 35.00 -6.10 22.78
CA ARG A 233 33.97 -7.09 22.44
C ARG A 233 33.30 -6.71 21.11
N GLY A 234 32.97 -7.73 20.31
CA GLY A 234 32.23 -7.54 19.08
C GLY A 234 32.09 -8.84 18.30
N ILE A 235 31.90 -8.70 16.99
CA ILE A 235 31.75 -9.80 16.06
C ILE A 235 32.99 -9.87 15.15
N HIS A 236 33.47 -11.08 14.88
CA HIS A 236 34.57 -11.30 13.94
C HIS A 236 34.12 -10.94 12.51
N PRO A 237 34.86 -10.09 11.78
CA PRO A 237 34.44 -9.56 10.49
C PRO A 237 34.31 -10.61 9.38
N GLU A 238 35.10 -11.68 9.45
CA GLU A 238 35.05 -12.76 8.44
C GLU A 238 34.06 -13.88 8.76
N THR A 239 33.97 -14.29 10.04
CA THR A 239 33.21 -15.49 10.45
C THR A 239 31.86 -15.16 11.06
N HIS A 240 31.61 -13.87 11.34
CA HIS A 240 30.41 -13.37 12.01
C HIS A 240 30.10 -14.02 13.37
N LYS A 241 31.10 -14.64 13.99
CA LYS A 241 31.00 -15.20 15.34
C LYS A 241 31.36 -14.16 16.37
N GLU A 242 30.71 -14.23 17.52
CA GLU A 242 31.06 -13.39 18.67
C GLU A 242 32.48 -13.68 19.16
N LEU A 243 33.22 -12.61 19.42
CA LEU A 243 34.57 -12.70 19.96
C LEU A 243 34.53 -13.12 21.43
N LYS A 244 35.53 -13.88 21.84
CA LYS A 244 35.66 -14.33 23.23
C LYS A 244 36.72 -13.49 23.95
N PRO A 245 36.57 -13.22 25.26
CA PRO A 245 37.62 -12.61 26.04
C PRO A 245 38.89 -13.47 26.00
N ILE A 246 40.07 -12.84 25.97
CA ILE A 246 41.34 -13.55 26.00
C ILE A 246 41.49 -14.33 27.32
N THR A 247 42.18 -15.48 27.26
CA THR A 247 42.51 -16.29 28.45
C THR A 247 43.98 -16.68 28.43
N PRO A 248 44.58 -17.00 29.59
CA PRO A 248 45.97 -17.48 29.65
C PRO A 248 46.24 -18.69 28.75
N THR A 249 45.26 -19.58 28.61
CA THR A 249 45.36 -20.76 27.73
C THR A 249 45.52 -20.37 26.25
N ILE A 250 44.83 -19.33 25.80
CA ILE A 250 44.89 -18.85 24.42
C ILE A 250 46.19 -18.09 24.16
N ILE A 251 46.66 -17.29 25.12
CA ILE A 251 47.98 -16.62 25.03
C ILE A 251 49.09 -17.66 24.84
N LYS A 252 49.04 -18.76 25.62
CA LYS A 252 49.97 -19.89 25.47
C LYS A 252 49.87 -20.55 24.10
N GLN A 253 48.66 -20.87 23.64
CA GLN A 253 48.45 -21.48 22.32
C GLN A 253 48.91 -20.59 21.16
N ALA A 254 48.71 -19.28 21.29
CA ALA A 254 49.12 -18.29 20.31
C ALA A 254 50.62 -17.93 20.38
N LYS A 255 51.37 -18.51 21.33
CA LYS A 255 52.79 -18.21 21.60
C LYS A 255 53.05 -16.72 21.87
N LEU A 256 52.10 -16.06 22.55
CA LEU A 256 52.17 -14.64 22.94
C LEU A 256 52.73 -14.46 24.36
N TYR A 257 53.63 -15.36 24.77
CA TYR A 257 54.29 -15.30 26.06
C TYR A 257 55.78 -15.52 25.85
N ARG A 258 56.60 -14.80 26.62
CA ARG A 258 58.02 -15.09 26.73
C ARG A 258 58.19 -16.28 27.70
N PRO A 259 58.98 -17.30 27.35
CA PRO A 259 59.29 -18.40 28.26
C PRO A 259 60.00 -17.92 29.53
#